data_AF-A0A9Q1LT74-F1
#
_entry.id   AF-A0A9Q1LT74-F1
#
_cell.length_a   1.000
_cell.length_b   1.000
_cell.length_c   1.000
_cell.angle_alpha   90.00
_cell.angle_beta   90.00
_cell.angle_gamma   90.00
#
_symmetry.space_group_name_H-M   'P 1'
#
loop_
_entity.id
_entity.type
_entity.pdbx_description
1 polymer ?
#
loop_
_entity_poly.entity_id
_entity_poly.type
_entity_poly.pdbx_seq_one_letter_code
_entity_poly.pdbx_strand_id
1 'polypeptide(L)'
;MDHPRLKRNVTSFFPEQIALALSSSSSSMWVSWITGKAQIGLNVTPHDPKTVKSEVWYGKESGKYTMKQNGVSVVYSQLYPFEGLWNYTSGIIHHVKIDASYLRSIS
;
A
#
# COMPACT_ATOMS: atom_id res chain seq x y z
N MET A 1 5.00 -13.80 17.09
CA MET A 1 4.55 -14.07 15.71
C MET A 1 5.77 -14.57 14.94
N ASP A 2 6.01 -15.88 15.00
CA ASP A 2 7.29 -16.46 14.56
C ASP A 2 7.22 -17.19 13.23
N HIS A 3 6.02 -17.31 12.67
CA HIS A 3 5.83 -17.91 11.36
C HIS A 3 6.52 -17.05 10.28
N PRO A 4 7.44 -17.60 9.47
CA PRO A 4 8.25 -16.82 8.51
C PRO A 4 7.41 -16.04 7.49
N ARG A 5 6.30 -16.61 7.01
CA ARG A 5 5.33 -15.92 6.12
C ARG A 5 4.67 -14.66 6.68
N LEU A 6 4.68 -14.47 8.00
CA LEU A 6 4.08 -13.30 8.67
C LEU A 6 5.15 -12.30 9.12
N LYS A 7 6.43 -12.68 9.04
CA LYS A 7 7.53 -11.77 9.31
C LYS A 7 7.67 -10.83 8.12
N ARG A 8 7.83 -9.55 8.42
CA ARG A 8 8.19 -8.52 7.45
C ARG A 8 9.49 -8.93 6.74
N ASN A 9 9.45 -9.01 5.42
CA ASN A 9 10.59 -9.42 4.58
C ASN A 9 11.21 -8.24 3.80
N VAL A 10 10.72 -7.01 4.03
CA VAL A 10 11.22 -5.78 3.41
C VAL A 10 11.86 -4.84 4.43
N THR A 11 12.79 -4.02 3.98
CA THR A 11 13.44 -2.98 4.78
C THR A 11 12.90 -1.59 4.42
N SER A 12 13.12 -0.59 5.28
CA SER A 12 12.75 0.81 5.01
C SER A 12 11.28 0.98 4.57
N PHE A 13 11.03 1.76 3.51
CA PHE A 13 9.74 2.02 2.88
C PHE A 13 9.54 1.24 1.56
N PHE A 14 10.14 0.05 1.44
CA PHE A 14 9.80 -0.84 0.34
C PHE A 14 8.35 -1.38 0.48
N PRO A 15 7.62 -1.59 -0.63
CA PRO A 15 6.26 -2.11 -0.61
C PRO A 15 6.14 -3.51 0.02
N GLU A 16 5.16 -3.70 0.89
CA GLU A 16 4.73 -4.98 1.43
C GLU A 16 3.20 -5.10 1.39
N GLN A 17 2.68 -6.31 1.63
CA GLN A 17 1.23 -6.57 1.64
C GLN A 17 0.52 -6.08 0.36
N ILE A 18 1.16 -6.30 -0.79
CA ILE A 18 0.64 -5.87 -2.10
C ILE A 18 -0.65 -6.63 -2.40
N ALA A 19 -1.71 -5.90 -2.75
CA ALA A 19 -3.02 -6.43 -3.05
C ALA A 19 -3.63 -5.76 -4.28
N LEU A 20 -4.40 -6.53 -5.05
CA LEU A 20 -5.16 -6.06 -6.20
C LEU A 20 -6.65 -6.12 -5.89
N ALA A 21 -7.41 -5.14 -6.37
CA ALA A 21 -8.87 -5.15 -6.29
C ALA A 21 -9.50 -4.66 -7.60
N LEU A 22 -10.65 -5.23 -7.96
CA LEU A 22 -11.40 -4.77 -9.12
C LEU A 22 -11.99 -3.38 -8.86
N SER A 23 -12.15 -2.61 -9.93
CA SER A 23 -12.89 -1.35 -9.93
C SER A 23 -14.28 -1.58 -10.53
N SER A 24 -15.15 -0.56 -10.50
CA SER A 24 -16.49 -0.63 -11.08
C SER A 24 -16.50 -0.82 -12.61
N SER A 25 -15.47 -0.32 -13.29
CA SER A 25 -15.25 -0.61 -14.71
C SER A 25 -14.35 -1.82 -14.89
N SER A 26 -14.71 -2.72 -15.80
CA SER A 26 -13.91 -3.87 -16.23
C SER A 26 -12.57 -3.48 -16.87
N SER A 27 -12.40 -2.20 -17.20
CA SER A 27 -11.16 -1.63 -17.70
C SER A 27 -10.33 -0.97 -16.61
N SER A 28 -10.55 -1.22 -15.31
CA SER A 28 -9.73 -0.60 -14.27
C SER A 28 -9.57 -1.51 -13.06
N MET A 29 -8.48 -1.32 -12.32
CA MET A 29 -8.24 -2.01 -11.06
C MET A 29 -7.47 -1.11 -10.09
N TRP A 30 -7.52 -1.46 -8.81
CA TRP A 30 -6.75 -0.86 -7.75
C TRP A 30 -5.54 -1.72 -7.43
N VAL A 31 -4.39 -1.08 -7.27
CA VAL A 31 -3.18 -1.65 -6.70
C VAL A 31 -2.98 -0.97 -5.35
N SER A 32 -2.88 -1.76 -4.29
CA SER A 32 -2.68 -1.26 -2.94
C SER A 32 -1.51 -1.97 -2.28
N TRP A 33 -0.80 -1.27 -1.41
CA TRP A 33 0.31 -1.82 -0.63
C TRP A 33 0.55 -0.97 0.61
N ILE A 34 1.40 -1.45 1.50
CA ILE A 34 1.86 -0.71 2.67
C ILE A 34 3.36 -0.43 2.53
N THR A 35 3.80 0.74 2.98
CA THR A 35 5.22 1.03 3.20
C THR A 35 5.47 1.46 4.64
N GLY A 36 6.66 1.16 5.15
CA GLY A 36 7.03 1.47 6.53
C GLY A 36 6.39 0.52 7.55
N LYS A 37 7.07 0.34 8.68
CA LYS A 37 6.63 -0.57 9.73
C LYS A 37 5.51 0.08 10.55
N ALA A 38 4.45 -0.68 10.85
CA ALA A 38 3.47 -0.30 11.84
C ALA A 38 4.10 -0.19 13.24
N GLN A 39 3.52 0.65 14.09
CA GLN A 39 3.98 0.83 15.47
C GLN A 39 2.90 0.34 16.42
N ILE A 40 3.32 -0.41 17.44
CA ILE A 40 2.47 -0.92 18.52
C ILE A 40 3.15 -0.54 19.83
N GLY A 41 2.40 0.04 20.76
CA GLY A 41 2.91 0.37 22.09
C GLY A 41 2.08 1.45 22.77
N LEU A 42 2.52 1.87 23.95
CA LEU A 42 1.85 2.94 24.72
C LEU A 42 1.88 4.27 23.96
N ASN A 43 3.02 4.60 23.36
CA ASN A 43 3.21 5.80 22.55
C ASN A 43 3.47 5.39 21.09
N VAL A 44 2.64 5.88 20.18
CA VAL A 44 2.79 5.69 18.73
C VAL A 44 2.78 7.05 18.04
N THR A 45 3.60 7.20 17.00
CA THR A 45 3.65 8.42 16.19
C THR A 45 3.30 8.05 14.75
N PRO A 46 2.12 8.44 14.24
CA PRO A 46 1.74 8.13 12.86
C PRO A 46 2.79 8.63 11.86
N HIS A 47 3.12 7.81 10.85
CA HIS A 47 3.94 8.27 9.73
C HIS A 47 3.22 9.39 8.97
N ASP A 48 3.96 10.34 8.41
CA ASP A 48 3.37 11.31 7.48
C ASP A 48 3.16 10.63 6.11
N PRO A 49 1.91 10.43 5.64
CA PRO A 49 1.66 9.74 4.37
C PRO A 49 2.24 10.47 3.16
N LYS A 50 2.62 11.75 3.28
CA LYS A 50 3.20 12.55 2.19
C LYS A 50 4.69 12.28 1.95
N THR A 51 5.38 11.61 2.87
CA THR A 51 6.84 11.37 2.74
C THR A 51 7.18 10.29 1.72
N VAL A 52 6.19 9.48 1.31
CA VAL A 52 6.35 8.40 0.32
C VAL A 52 5.28 8.53 -0.76
N LYS A 53 5.70 8.62 -2.03
CA LYS A 53 4.78 8.74 -3.17
C LYS A 53 4.06 7.41 -3.46
N SER A 54 2.77 7.49 -3.79
CA SER A 54 1.99 6.37 -4.33
C SER A 54 2.08 6.37 -5.86
N GLU A 55 2.97 5.56 -6.43
CA GLU A 55 3.18 5.48 -7.88
C GLU A 55 3.24 4.01 -8.36
N VAL A 56 2.54 3.70 -9.44
CA VAL A 56 2.59 2.39 -10.11
C VAL A 56 3.03 2.55 -11.54
N TRP A 57 4.08 1.82 -11.91
CA TRP A 57 4.52 1.63 -13.29
C TRP A 57 3.97 0.30 -13.79
N TYR A 58 3.33 0.30 -14.96
CA TYR A 58 2.70 -0.89 -15.52
C TYR A 58 2.76 -0.91 -17.05
N GLY A 59 2.53 -2.09 -17.63
CA GLY A 59 2.70 -2.37 -19.05
C GLY A 59 2.22 -3.77 -19.39
N LYS A 60 2.23 -4.11 -20.69
CA LYS A 60 1.79 -5.44 -21.18
C LYS A 60 2.87 -6.52 -21.04
N GLU A 61 4.13 -6.12 -20.92
CA GLU A 61 5.28 -7.02 -20.88
C GLU A 61 6.12 -6.79 -19.62
N SER A 62 6.58 -7.87 -19.01
CA SER A 62 7.49 -7.79 -17.85
C SER A 62 8.77 -7.03 -18.23
N GLY A 63 9.19 -6.09 -17.38
CA GLY A 63 10.34 -5.23 -17.65
C GLY A 63 10.10 -4.08 -18.63
N LYS A 64 8.91 -3.98 -19.26
CA LYS A 64 8.52 -2.86 -20.14
C LYS A 64 7.26 -2.16 -19.60
N TYR A 65 7.48 -1.31 -18.60
CA TYR A 65 6.41 -0.53 -17.95
C TYR A 65 6.40 0.90 -18.49
N THR A 66 5.63 1.14 -19.55
CA THR A 66 5.56 2.45 -20.23
C THR A 66 4.46 3.35 -19.69
N MET A 67 3.54 2.81 -18.88
CA MET A 67 2.45 3.55 -18.27
C MET A 67 2.74 3.80 -16.80
N LYS A 68 2.22 4.92 -16.29
CA LYS A 68 2.44 5.36 -14.92
C LYS A 68 1.17 5.98 -14.37
N GLN A 69 0.79 5.59 -13.16
CA GLN A 69 -0.29 6.24 -12.42
C GLN A 69 0.13 6.61 -11.02
N ASN A 70 -0.33 7.77 -10.57
CA ASN A 70 -0.19 8.20 -9.19
C ASN A 70 -1.48 7.91 -8.43
N GLY A 71 -1.38 7.76 -7.12
CA GLY A 71 -2.54 7.63 -6.25
C GLY A 71 -2.40 8.41 -4.97
N VAL A 72 -3.11 7.94 -3.96
CA VAL A 72 -3.17 8.57 -2.63
C VAL A 72 -2.56 7.66 -1.59
N SER A 73 -2.25 8.24 -0.44
CA SER A 73 -1.75 7.52 0.72
C SER A 73 -2.46 7.99 1.98
N VAL A 74 -2.58 7.08 2.96
CA VAL A 74 -3.22 7.34 4.25
C VAL A 74 -2.53 6.52 5.34
N VAL A 75 -2.66 6.97 6.59
CA VAL A 75 -2.30 6.22 7.80
C VAL A 75 -3.53 6.20 8.69
N TYR A 76 -3.78 5.08 9.35
CA TYR A 76 -4.82 5.01 10.39
C TYR A 76 -4.20 4.65 11.74
N SER A 77 -4.89 5.04 12.81
CA SER A 77 -4.49 4.71 14.18
C SER A 77 -5.65 4.11 14.94
N GLN A 78 -5.36 3.12 15.77
CA GLN A 78 -6.27 2.54 16.74
C GLN A 78 -5.79 2.97 18.12
N LEU A 79 -6.56 3.83 18.79
CA LEU A 79 -6.16 4.47 20.04
C LEU A 79 -7.11 4.06 21.17
N TYR A 80 -6.53 3.75 22.33
CA TYR A 80 -7.25 3.33 23.53
C TYR A 80 -6.93 4.30 24.68
N PRO A 81 -7.92 5.05 25.19
CA PRO A 81 -7.71 6.02 26.28
C PRO A 81 -7.84 5.35 27.66
N PHE A 82 -7.27 4.16 27.83
CA PHE A 82 -7.31 3.40 29.09
C PHE A 82 -5.91 2.96 29.48
N GLU A 83 -5.61 3.04 30.78
CA GLU A 83 -4.31 2.65 31.32
C GLU A 83 -3.98 1.19 30.99
N GLY A 84 -2.73 0.95 30.58
CA GLY A 84 -2.24 -0.39 30.25
C GLY A 84 -2.61 -0.90 28.85
N LEU A 85 -3.52 -0.26 28.11
CA LEU A 85 -3.83 -0.66 26.74
C LEU A 85 -2.83 -0.08 25.73
N TRP A 86 -2.42 -0.91 24.76
CA TRP A 86 -1.49 -0.51 23.70
C TRP A 86 -2.22 0.09 22.51
N ASN A 87 -1.68 1.20 22.03
CA ASN A 87 -2.09 1.85 20.80
C ASN A 87 -1.42 1.21 19.58
N TYR A 88 -2.00 1.48 18.41
CA TYR A 88 -1.47 1.07 17.11
C TYR A 88 -1.54 2.24 16.12
N THR A 89 -0.52 2.37 15.28
CA THR A 89 -0.60 3.17 14.05
C THR A 89 -0.01 2.36 12.89
N SER A 90 -0.65 2.43 11.72
CA SER A 90 -0.26 1.63 10.56
C SER A 90 1.04 2.11 9.92
N GLY A 91 1.58 1.30 9.00
CA GLY A 91 2.43 1.86 7.94
C GLY A 91 1.63 2.80 7.03
N ILE A 92 2.29 3.43 6.06
CA ILE A 92 1.62 4.24 5.05
C ILE A 92 0.91 3.29 4.07
N ILE A 93 -0.41 3.40 3.97
CA ILE A 93 -1.23 2.62 3.06
C ILE A 93 -1.39 3.40 1.77
N HIS A 94 -1.11 2.76 0.64
CA HIS A 94 -1.16 3.36 -0.68
C HIS A 94 -2.30 2.75 -1.49
N HIS A 95 -3.00 3.58 -2.28
CA HIS A 95 -4.01 3.13 -3.23
C HIS A 95 -3.81 3.85 -4.56
N VAL A 96 -3.57 3.08 -5.62
CA VAL A 96 -3.42 3.58 -7.00
C VAL A 96 -4.42 2.88 -7.91
N LYS A 97 -5.24 3.64 -8.62
CA LYS A 97 -6.12 3.10 -9.65
C LYS A 97 -5.40 3.13 -11.00
N ILE A 98 -5.28 1.96 -11.63
CA ILE A 98 -4.74 1.83 -12.98
C ILE A 98 -5.85 1.57 -14.00
N ASP A 99 -5.63 2.03 -15.23
CA ASP A 99 -6.54 1.82 -16.34
C ASP A 99 -6.02 0.68 -17.23
N ALA A 100 -6.83 -0.37 -17.33
CA ALA A 100 -6.64 -1.56 -18.16
C ALA A 100 -7.28 -1.41 -19.56
N SER A 101 -7.95 -0.31 -19.89
CA SER A 101 -8.46 -0.06 -21.26
C SER A 101 -7.33 -0.07 -22.30
N TYR A 102 -6.13 0.37 -21.90
CA TYR A 102 -4.91 0.28 -22.70
C TYR A 102 -4.43 -1.17 -22.94
N LEU A 103 -4.92 -2.14 -22.16
CA LEU A 103 -4.61 -3.55 -22.39
C LEU A 103 -5.40 -4.15 -23.56
N ARG A 104 -6.52 -3.53 -23.99
CA ARG A 104 -7.44 -4.06 -25.01
C ARG A 104 -7.23 -3.54 -26.44
N SER A 105 -6.25 -2.68 -26.70
CA SER A 105 -6.11 -2.01 -28.01
C SER A 105 -5.59 -2.88 -29.18
N ILE A 106 -5.45 -4.20 -29.02
CA ILE A 106 -5.13 -5.12 -30.12
C ILE A 106 -5.79 -6.47 -29.79
N SER A 107 -7.04 -6.65 -30.25
CA SER A 107 -7.69 -7.95 -30.44
C SER A 107 -8.28 -7.98 -31.83
#